data_AF-A0A6G2QXZ3-F1
#
_entry.id   AF-A0A6G2QXZ3-F1
#
_cell.length_a   1.000
_cell.length_b   1.000
_cell.length_c   1.000
_cell.angle_alpha   90.00
_cell.angle_beta   90.00
_cell.angle_gamma   90.00
#
_symmetry.space_group_name_H-M   'P 1'
#
loop_
_entity.id
_entity.type
_entity.pdbx_description
1 polymer ?
#
loop_
_entity_poly.entity_id
_entity_poly.type
_entity_poly.pdbx_seq_one_letter_code
_entity_poly.pdbx_strand_id
1 'polypeptide(L)' 'ESFTESSPEAYERLILDVLLGDSNLFPRTEEVELSWKILDPIEEYWDANGRPAQYPAGTWGPVEADEMLERDGRSWRRP' A
#
# COMPACT_ATOMS: atom_id res chain seq x y z
N GLU A 1 9.47 27.22 -17.50
CA GLU A 1 10.37 26.37 -16.72
C GLU A 1 10.09 26.57 -15.24
N SER A 2 9.66 25.51 -14.54
CA SER A 2 9.75 25.32 -13.08
C SER A 2 9.07 23.98 -12.72
N PHE A 3 9.66 22.87 -13.15
CA PHE A 3 9.37 21.53 -12.59
C PHE A 3 10.64 20.90 -12.01
N THR A 4 11.68 21.71 -11.83
CA THR A 4 13.00 21.33 -11.29
C THR A 4 13.20 21.88 -9.87
N GLU A 5 12.13 22.28 -9.19
CA GLU A 5 12.17 22.36 -7.73
C GLU A 5 11.96 20.95 -7.20
N SER A 6 12.95 20.42 -6.49
CA SER A 6 12.87 19.14 -5.80
C SER A 6 11.62 19.15 -4.92
N SER A 7 10.68 18.26 -5.21
CA SER A 7 9.57 18.02 -4.28
C SER A 7 10.17 17.69 -2.92
N PRO A 8 9.65 18.26 -1.82
CA PRO A 8 10.18 18.00 -0.48
C PRO A 8 10.25 16.50 -0.24
N GLU A 9 11.32 16.04 0.40
CA GLU A 9 11.42 14.64 0.83
C GLU A 9 10.23 14.32 1.77
N ALA A 10 9.74 13.08 1.74
CA ALA A 10 8.52 12.71 2.47
C ALA A 10 8.61 13.08 3.96
N TYR A 11 9.77 12.83 4.59
CA TYR A 11 10.00 13.18 5.99
C TYR A 11 10.15 14.68 6.24
N GLU A 12 10.76 15.42 5.31
CA GLU A 12 10.86 16.88 5.40
C GLU A 12 9.46 17.51 5.45
N ARG A 13 8.57 17.03 4.59
CA ARG A 13 7.18 17.46 4.55
C ARG A 13 6.44 17.15 5.86
N LEU A 14 6.55 15.91 6.35
CA LEU A 14 5.86 15.51 7.59
C LEU A 14 6.35 16.31 8.81
N ILE A 15 7.65 16.59 8.91
CA ILE A 15 8.20 17.40 10.00
C ILE A 15 7.70 18.84 9.91
N LEU A 16 7.69 19.43 8.72
CA LEU A 16 7.14 20.77 8.50
C LEU A 16 5.66 20.86 8.90
N ASP A 17 4.86 19.87 8.50
CA ASP A 17 3.43 19.82 8.81
C ASP A 17 3.19 19.73 10.34
N VAL A 18 4.02 18.97 11.08
CA VAL A 18 3.99 18.94 12.56
C VAL A 18 4.30 20.32 13.16
N LEU A 19 5.32 21.02 12.64
CA LEU A 19 5.70 22.35 13.14
C LEU A 19 4.61 23.40 12.87
N LEU A 20 3.87 23.25 11.77
CA LEU A 20 2.77 24.14 11.40
C LEU A 20 1.43 23.74 12.06
N GLY A 21 1.38 22.59 12.74
CA GLY A 21 0.15 22.06 13.33
C GLY A 21 -0.84 21.52 12.30
N ASP A 22 -0.38 21.19 11.09
CA ASP A 22 -1.18 20.56 10.04
C ASP A 22 -1.15 19.03 10.20
N SER A 23 -2.32 18.43 10.42
CA SER A 23 -2.47 16.99 10.64
C SER A 23 -2.96 16.23 9.41
N ASN A 24 -3.05 16.85 8.23
CA ASN A 24 -3.75 16.26 7.08
C ASN A 24 -3.04 15.02 6.49
N LEU A 25 -1.72 14.89 6.65
CA LEU A 25 -0.95 13.73 6.20
C LEU A 25 -0.78 12.64 7.26
N PHE A 26 -1.43 12.80 8.42
CA PHE A 26 -1.37 11.83 9.51
C PHE A 26 -2.68 11.06 9.58
N PRO A 27 -2.64 9.72 9.62
CA PRO A 27 -3.85 8.93 9.78
C PRO A 27 -4.47 9.18 11.15
N ARG A 28 -5.80 9.23 11.21
CA ARG A 28 -6.54 9.32 12.48
C ARG A 28 -6.58 7.96 13.15
N THR A 29 -6.75 7.94 14.48
CA THR A 29 -6.88 6.69 15.26
C THR A 29 -7.94 5.75 14.66
N GLU A 30 -9.13 6.26 14.35
CA GLU A 30 -10.20 5.44 13.76
C GLU A 30 -9.80 4.82 12.41
N GLU A 31 -9.06 5.55 11.57
CA GLU A 31 -8.60 5.04 10.27
C GLU A 31 -7.59 3.91 10.45
N VAL A 32 -6.73 4.00 11.47
CA VAL A 32 -5.77 2.94 11.82
C VAL A 32 -6.51 1.70 12.30
N GLU A 33 -7.47 1.85 13.22
CA GLU A 33 -8.28 0.74 13.73
C GLU A 33 -9.09 0.05 12.63
N LEU A 34 -9.67 0.81 11.70
CA LEU A 34 -10.40 0.25 10.56
C LEU A 34 -9.46 -0.46 9.58
N SER A 35 -8.25 0.07 9.37
CA SER A 35 -7.25 -0.60 8.52
C SER A 35 -6.87 -1.96 9.10
N TRP A 36 -6.67 -2.05 10.42
CA TRP A 36 -6.38 -3.31 11.09
C TRP A 36 -7.55 -4.29 11.02
N LYS A 37 -8.80 -3.84 11.21
CA LYS A 37 -9.98 -4.71 11.02
C LYS A 37 -10.08 -5.37 9.64
N ILE A 38 -9.46 -4.78 8.61
CA ILE A 38 -9.39 -5.35 7.26
C ILE A 38 -8.23 -6.33 7.14
N LEU A 39 -7.08 -6.04 7.75
CA LEU A 39 -5.86 -6.83 7.63
C LEU A 39 -5.85 -8.05 8.56
N ASP A 40 -6.32 -7.93 9.80
CA ASP A 40 -6.28 -9.01 10.81
C ASP A 40 -6.85 -10.34 10.29
N PRO A 41 -8.04 -10.39 9.63
CA PRO A 41 -8.58 -11.65 9.14
C PRO A 41 -7.74 -12.29 8.02
N ILE A 42 -7.00 -11.47 7.25
CA ILE A 42 -6.11 -11.95 6.18
C ILE A 42 -4.87 -12.58 6.80
N GLU A 43 -4.29 -11.95 7.83
CA GLU A 43 -3.14 -12.50 8.57
C GLU A 43 -3.52 -13.80 9.29
N GLU A 44 -4.64 -13.82 10.01
CA GLU A 44 -5.15 -15.02 10.69
C GLU A 44 -5.37 -16.18 9.70
N TYR A 45 -5.89 -15.88 8.50
CA TYR A 45 -6.09 -16.87 7.46
C TYR A 45 -4.75 -17.47 7.00
N TRP A 46 -3.71 -16.67 6.79
CA TRP A 46 -2.40 -17.18 6.38
C TRP A 46 -1.70 -17.98 7.48
N ASP A 47 -1.82 -17.55 8.74
CA ASP A 47 -1.27 -18.31 9.86
C ASP A 47 -1.86 -19.72 9.95
N ALA A 48 -3.15 -19.88 9.63
CA ALA A 48 -3.83 -21.17 9.66
C ALA A 48 -3.72 -21.99 8.37
N ASN A 49 -3.68 -21.35 7.19
CA ASN A 49 -3.86 -22.00 5.90
C ASN A 49 -2.59 -22.01 5.02
N GLY A 50 -1.51 -21.38 5.47
CA GLY A 50 -0.23 -21.36 4.78
C GLY A 50 0.15 -19.98 4.23
N ARG A 51 1.21 -19.94 3.42
CA ARG A 51 1.84 -18.69 3.00
C ARG A 51 1.37 -18.22 1.61
N PRO A 52 1.51 -16.91 1.31
CA PRO A 52 1.28 -16.39 -0.03
C PRO A 52 2.13 -17.09 -1.11
N ALA A 53 1.61 -17.10 -2.34
CA ALA A 53 2.30 -17.64 -3.50
C ALA A 53 3.66 -16.96 -3.71
N GLN A 54 4.67 -17.77 -4.04
CA GLN A 54 6.03 -17.30 -4.30
C GLN A 54 6.19 -16.86 -5.75
N TYR A 55 7.09 -15.90 -6.00
CA TYR A 55 7.42 -15.45 -7.35
C TYR A 55 8.90 -15.07 -7.46
N PRO A 56 9.51 -15.15 -8.65
CA PRO A 56 10.91 -14.78 -8.83
C PRO A 56 11.14 -13.27 -8.61
N ALA A 57 12.27 -12.91 -8.01
CA ALA A 57 12.63 -11.51 -7.84
C ALA A 57 12.77 -10.78 -9.19
N GLY A 58 12.23 -9.57 -9.28
CA GLY A 58 12.22 -8.76 -10.50
C GLY A 58 11.03 -9.04 -11.43
N THR A 59 10.15 -9.99 -11.10
CA THR A 59 8.83 -10.13 -11.74
C THR A 59 7.76 -9.34 -10.99
N TRP A 60 6.58 -9.24 -11.58
CA TRP A 60 5.45 -8.49 -11.03
C TRP A 60 4.64 -9.22 -9.97
N GLY A 61 4.92 -10.50 -9.75
CA GLY A 61 4.18 -11.32 -8.81
C GLY A 61 3.93 -12.73 -9.34
N PRO A 62 3.12 -13.51 -8.61
CA PRO A 62 2.68 -14.83 -9.00
C PRO A 62 1.55 -14.76 -10.05
N VAL A 63 1.39 -15.80 -10.87
CA VAL A 63 0.38 -15.84 -11.95
C VAL A 63 -1.05 -15.74 -11.42
N GLU A 64 -1.27 -16.22 -10.20
CA GLU A 64 -2.54 -16.17 -9.49
C GLU A 64 -3.02 -14.73 -9.26
N ALA A 65 -2.11 -13.73 -9.23
CA ALA A 65 -2.47 -12.32 -9.13
C ALA A 65 -3.10 -11.77 -10.42
N ASP A 66 -2.66 -12.25 -11.58
CA ASP A 66 -3.26 -11.92 -12.88
C ASP A 66 -4.61 -12.61 -13.03
N GLU A 67 -4.66 -13.92 -12.74
CA GLU A 67 -5.90 -14.70 -12.79
C GLU A 67 -7.00 -14.11 -11.89
N MET A 68 -6.64 -13.58 -10.72
CA MET A 68 -7.57 -12.92 -9.81
C MET A 68 -8.25 -11.71 -10.46
N LEU A 69 -7.50 -10.86 -11.17
CA LEU A 69 -8.07 -9.70 -11.85
C LEU A 69 -8.85 -10.09 -13.10
N GLU A 70 -8.39 -11.10 -13.84
CA GLU A 70 -9.05 -11.57 -15.05
C GLU A 70 -10.46 -12.11 -14.78
N ARG A 71 -10.69 -12.73 -13.61
CA ARG A 71 -12.02 -13.16 -13.15
C ARG A 71 -13.03 -12.01 -13.10
N ASP A 72 -12.56 -10.80 -12.80
CA ASP A 72 -13.37 -9.58 -12.77
C ASP A 72 -13.28 -8.78 -14.09
N GLY A 73 -12.69 -9.37 -15.14
CA GLY A 73 -12.49 -8.72 -16.45
C GLY A 73 -11.49 -7.56 -16.42
N ARG A 74 -10.57 -7.56 -15.46
CA ARG A 74 -9.55 -6.51 -15.25
C ARG A 74 -8.16 -7.05 -15.53
N SER A 75 -7.23 -6.15 -15.80
CA SER A 75 -5.80 -6.46 -15.92
C SER A 75 -4.95 -5.36 -15.29
N TRP A 76 -3.75 -5.70 -14.84
CA TRP A 76 -2.78 -4.73 -14.37
C TRP A 76 -2.38 -3.78 -15.51
N ARG A 77 -2.38 -2.47 -15.24
CA ARG A 77 -2.07 -1.46 -16.28
C ARG A 77 -0.61 -1.45 -16.71
N ARG A 78 0.29 -1.91 -15.84
CA ARG A 78 1.72 -2.06 -16.08
C ARG A 78 2.13 -3.34 -15.35
N PRO A 79 2.01 -4.50 -15.99
CA PRO A 79 2.60 -5.74 -15.52
C PRO A 79 3.99 -5.93 -16.14
#